data_AF-A0AA42NNS3-F1
#
_entry.id   AF-A0AA42NNS3-F1
#
_cell.length_a   1.000
_cell.length_b   1.000
_cell.length_c   1.000
_cell.angle_alpha   90.00
_cell.angle_beta   90.00
_cell.angle_gamma   90.00
#
_symmetry.space_group_name_H-M   'P 1'
#
loop_
_entity.id
_entity.type
_entity.pdbx_description
1 polymer ?
#
loop_
_entity_poly.entity_id
_entity_poly.type
_entity_poly.pdbx_seq_one_letter_code
_entity_poly.pdbx_strand_id
1 'polypeptide(L)' 'MVALPKETDFPLDTEFIIKDFDAPLFCGPVDGCCEWFNWHGGKSRPYAVENPKTDNNWPASSFSEWVVLIQAPIEK' A
#
# COMPACT_ATOMS: atom_id res chain seq x y z
N MET A 1 17.76 -5.95 4.31
CA MET A 1 17.27 -4.58 4.56
C MET A 1 16.08 -4.36 3.66
N VAL A 2 14.93 -3.99 4.22
CA VAL A 2 13.72 -3.67 3.45
C VAL A 2 13.94 -2.30 2.80
N ALA A 3 13.79 -2.21 1.48
CA ALA A 3 13.88 -0.93 0.78
C ALA A 3 12.61 -0.12 1.09
N LEU A 4 12.77 1.01 1.77
CA LEU A 4 11.67 1.93 1.98
C LEU A 4 11.51 2.82 0.75
N PRO A 5 10.28 3.02 0.26
CA PRO A 5 10.03 4.03 -0.76
C PRO A 5 10.27 5.42 -0.20
N LYS A 6 10.47 6.36 -1.10
CA LYS A 6 10.27 7.78 -0.84
C LYS A 6 8.94 8.22 -1.43
N GLU A 7 8.33 9.24 -0.85
CA GLU A 7 7.12 9.85 -1.38
C GLU A 7 7.31 10.34 -2.83
N THR A 8 8.53 10.77 -3.17
CA THR A 8 8.92 11.19 -4.53
C THR A 8 8.96 10.08 -5.56
N ASP A 9 8.93 8.80 -5.14
CA ASP A 9 8.84 7.66 -6.05
C ASP A 9 7.40 7.48 -6.58
N PHE A 10 6.43 8.18 -5.99
CA PHE A 10 5.02 8.10 -6.36
C PHE A 10 4.53 9.40 -6.98
N PRO A 11 3.52 9.34 -7.88
CA PRO A 11 2.86 10.54 -8.37
C PRO A 11 2.14 11.30 -7.24
N LEU A 12 2.01 12.62 -7.39
CA LEU A 12 1.45 13.53 -6.37
C LEU A 12 0.00 13.21 -5.96
N ASP A 13 -0.76 12.50 -6.79
CA ASP A 13 -2.15 12.10 -6.52
C ASP A 13 -2.27 10.60 -6.13
N THR A 14 -1.20 10.03 -5.56
CA THR A 14 -1.21 8.62 -5.13
C THR A 14 -2.02 8.46 -3.85
N GLU A 15 -3.05 7.62 -3.91
CA GLU A 15 -3.79 7.20 -2.74
C GLU A 15 -3.08 6.05 -2.02
N PHE A 16 -2.77 6.26 -0.74
CA PHE A 16 -2.23 5.25 0.15
C PHE A 16 -3.35 4.70 1.03
N ILE A 17 -3.54 3.39 1.02
CA ILE A 17 -4.56 2.69 1.81
C ILE A 17 -3.87 1.68 2.73
N ILE A 18 -4.38 1.58 3.96
CA ILE A 18 -4.07 0.53 4.90
C ILE A 18 -5.24 -0.44 4.89
N LYS A 19 -4.98 -1.68 4.50
CA LYS A 19 -5.98 -2.75 4.44
C LYS A 19 -5.71 -3.79 5.52
N ASP A 20 -6.76 -4.27 6.18
CA ASP A 20 -6.68 -5.31 7.21
C ASP A 20 -5.65 -5.01 8.32
N PHE A 21 -5.47 -3.73 8.67
CA PHE A 21 -4.52 -3.20 9.66
C PHE A 21 -3.04 -3.28 9.31
N ASP A 22 -2.62 -4.12 8.38
CA ASP A 22 -1.20 -4.41 8.14
C ASP A 22 -0.76 -4.37 6.67
N ALA A 23 -1.69 -4.25 5.72
CA ALA A 23 -1.36 -4.26 4.30
C ALA A 23 -1.21 -2.84 3.75
N PRO A 24 0.03 -2.36 3.49
CA PRO A 24 0.29 -1.09 2.84
C PRO A 24 -0.01 -1.20 1.35
N LEU A 25 -1.17 -0.68 0.94
CA LEU A 25 -1.59 -0.59 -0.46
C LEU A 25 -1.37 0.82 -1.01
N PHE A 26 -1.00 0.92 -2.28
CA PHE A 26 -1.05 2.19 -3.01
C PHE A 26 -1.75 2.00 -4.36
N CYS A 27 -2.46 3.01 -4.80
CA CYS A 27 -3.03 3.08 -6.15
C CYS A 27 -2.01 3.71 -7.10
N GLY A 28 -1.53 2.93 -8.07
CA GLY A 28 -0.63 3.41 -9.12
C GLY A 28 -1.34 3.52 -10.47
N PRO A 29 -1.00 4.52 -11.32
CA PRO A 29 -1.50 4.58 -12.68
C PRO A 29 -0.80 3.52 -13.55
N VAL A 30 -1.54 2.50 -13.99
CA VAL A 30 -1.07 1.45 -14.91
C VAL A 30 -2.00 1.44 -16.11
N ASP A 31 -1.44 1.69 -17.30
CA ASP A 31 -2.18 1.68 -18.57
C ASP A 31 -3.47 2.54 -18.58
N GLY A 32 -3.49 3.64 -17.82
CA GLY A 32 -4.64 4.55 -17.69
C GLY A 32 -5.69 4.12 -16.66
N CYS A 33 -5.47 3.02 -15.95
CA CYS A 33 -6.30 2.53 -14.84
C CYS A 33 -5.55 2.68 -13.51
N CYS A 34 -6.30 2.85 -12.41
CA CYS A 34 -5.75 2.72 -11.06
C CYS A 34 -5.63 1.23 -10.72
N GLU A 35 -4.41 0.75 -10.53
CA GLU A 35 -4.14 -0.59 -10.01
C GLU A 35 -3.61 -0.53 -8.58
N TRP A 36 -4.06 -1.46 -7.75
CA TRP A 36 -3.63 -1.58 -6.37
C TRP A 36 -2.39 -2.46 -6.26
N PHE A 37 -1.44 -2.01 -5.46
CA PHE A 37 -0.21 -2.72 -5.21
C PHE A 37 0.07 -2.80 -3.72
N ASN A 38 0.44 -3.99 -3.25
CA ASN A 38 0.91 -4.18 -1.88
C ASN A 38 2.43 -3.99 -1.83
N TRP A 39 2.91 -3.20 -0.87
CA TRP A 39 4.34 -2.91 -0.66
C TRP A 39 4.97 -3.62 0.53
N HIS A 40 4.23 -4.48 1.22
CA HIS A 40 4.71 -5.19 2.39
C HIS A 40 6.06 -5.90 2.11
N GLY A 41 7.05 -5.68 2.98
CA GLY A 41 8.40 -6.22 2.79
C GLY A 41 9.25 -5.49 1.75
N GLY A 42 8.86 -4.29 1.32
CA GLY A 42 9.66 -3.36 0.52
C GLY A 42 9.75 -3.71 -0.97
N LYS A 43 8.75 -4.43 -1.49
CA LYS A 43 8.60 -4.69 -2.92
C LYS A 43 7.14 -4.53 -3.31
N SER A 44 6.87 -3.72 -4.34
CA SER A 44 5.54 -3.65 -4.95
C SER A 44 5.16 -5.01 -5.54
N ARG A 45 3.94 -5.44 -5.26
CA ARG A 45 3.32 -6.61 -5.89
C ARG A 45 1.90 -6.25 -6.29
N PRO A 46 1.44 -6.60 -7.50
CA PRO A 46 0.06 -6.42 -7.89
C PRO A 46 -0.84 -7.04 -6.82
N TYR A 47 -1.80 -6.26 -6.34
CA TYR A 47 -2.77 -6.68 -5.36
C TYR A 47 -4.12 -6.70 -6.03
N ALA A 48 -4.56 -7.90 -6.41
CA ALA A 48 -5.94 -8.08 -6.84
C ALA A 48 -6.83 -7.82 -5.62
N VAL A 49 -7.59 -6.72 -5.67
CA VAL A 49 -8.66 -6.47 -4.70
C VAL A 49 -9.82 -7.43 -5.05
N GLU A 50 -9.62 -8.72 -4.81
CA GLU A 50 -10.71 -9.67 -4.80
C GLU A 50 -11.55 -9.34 -3.57
N ASN A 51 -12.74 -8.79 -3.80
CA ASN A 51 -13.73 -8.32 -2.83
C ASN A 51 -13.56 -8.99 -1.44
N PRO A 52 -12.90 -8.33 -0.47
CA PRO A 52 -12.70 -8.89 0.85
C PRO A 52 -13.90 -8.54 1.72
N LYS A 53 -14.39 -9.56 2.42
CA LYS A 53 -15.41 -9.47 3.45
C LYS A 53 -15.05 -8.36 4.47
N THR A 54 -15.87 -7.32 4.55
CA THR A 54 -15.97 -6.39 5.70
C THR A 54 -14.80 -5.40 5.87
N ASP A 55 -14.79 -4.35 5.04
CA ASP A 55 -14.44 -2.93 5.29
C ASP A 55 -13.45 -2.49 6.41
N ASN A 56 -12.37 -3.23 6.68
CA ASN A 56 -11.26 -2.75 7.53
C ASN A 56 -10.16 -2.05 6.71
N ASN A 57 -10.56 -1.16 5.81
CA ASN A 57 -9.64 -0.39 4.98
C ASN A 57 -9.81 1.09 5.31
N TRP A 58 -8.70 1.81 5.48
CA TRP A 58 -8.75 3.27 5.61
C TRP A 58 -7.61 3.93 4.84
N PRO A 59 -7.81 5.15 4.34
CA PRO A 59 -6.72 5.94 3.78
C PRO A 59 -5.68 6.20 4.88
N ALA A 60 -4.40 6.03 4.54
CA ALA A 60 -3.33 6.44 5.44
C ALA A 60 -3.43 7.95 5.64
N SER A 61 -3.35 8.40 6.89
CA SER A 61 -3.35 9.82 7.24
C SER A 61 -2.04 10.50 6.81
N SER A 62 -0.99 9.72 6.55
CA SER A 62 0.29 10.20 6.03
C SER A 62 1.09 9.09 5.34
N PHE A 63 2.00 9.47 4.45
CA PHE A 63 2.98 8.55 3.86
C PHE A 63 3.81 7.82 4.93
N SER A 64 4.21 8.52 6.00
CA SER A 64 4.97 7.93 7.10
C SER A 64 4.23 6.79 7.81
N GLU A 65 2.91 6.93 8.04
CA GLU A 65 2.07 5.88 8.63
C GLU A 65 2.07 4.63 7.75
N TRP A 66 1.92 4.83 6.43
CA TRP A 66 1.94 3.75 5.45
C TRP A 66 3.30 3.05 5.37
N VAL A 67 4.41 3.81 5.42
CA VAL A 67 5.78 3.27 5.38
C VAL A 67 6.12 2.43 6.61
N VAL A 68 5.57 2.74 7.78
CA VAL A 68 5.78 1.93 9.00
C VAL A 68 5.30 0.49 8.79
N LEU A 69 4.18 0.30 8.06
CA LEU A 69 3.63 -1.02 7.79
C LEU A 69 4.48 -1.83 6.79
N ILE A 70 5.24 -1.18 5.91
CA ILE A 70 6.14 -1.86 4.96
C ILE A 70 7.20 -2.69 5.68
N GLN A 71 7.60 -2.25 6.87
CA GLN A 71 8.61 -2.91 7.71
C GLN A 71 7.98 -3.78 8.81
N ALA A 72 6.67 -3.73 9.00
CA ALA A 72 6.01 -4.56 9.99
C ALA A 72 6.22 -6.05 9.62
N PRO A 73 6.45 -6.92 10.61
CA PRO A 73 6.37 -8.35 10.37
C PRO A 73 4.90 -8.71 10.07
N ILE A 74 4.68 -9.57 9.07
CA ILE A 74 3.35 -10.15 8.83
C ILE A 74 3.02 -10.98 10.08
N GLU A 75 2.09 -10.52 10.92
CA GLU A 75 1.54 -11.38 11.96
C GLU A 75 0.75 -12.50 11.27
N LYS A 76 1.16 -13.75 11.52
CA LYS A 76 0.57 -14.97 10.93
C LYS A 76 -0.55 -15.52 11.80
#